data_AF-A0A383D8B2-F1
#
_entry.id   AF-A0A383D8B2-F1
#
_cell.length_a   1.000
_cell.length_b   1.000
_cell.length_c   1.000
_cell.angle_alpha   90.00
_cell.angle_beta   90.00
_cell.angle_gamma   90.00
#
_symmetry.space_group_name_H-M   'P 1'
#
loop_
_entity.id
_entity.type
_entity.pdbx_description
1 polymer ?
#
loop_
_entity_poly.entity_id
_entity_poly.type
_entity_poly.pdbx_seq_one_letter_code
_entity_poly.pdbx_strand_id
1 'polypeptide(L)'
;VSSFGHFQGVHYQNLDAIEEYQAAVGAGGLPINRALKPSKIQRLIREFALQLKEGSVDTAALDMKFSVRTLEEFSEPLANQQRAGYLEIDGEQVRLTRKGLLQADSLLPEYFEPEHRRVRYT
;
A
#
# COMPACT_ATOMS: atom_id res chain seq x y z
N VAL A 1 -9.86 5.91 -21.30
CA VAL A 1 -10.27 5.99 -19.88
C VAL A 1 -9.82 4.71 -19.22
N SER A 2 -9.01 4.76 -18.16
CA SER A 2 -8.62 3.53 -17.45
C SER A 2 -9.24 3.51 -16.06
N SER A 3 -10.19 2.60 -15.86
CA SER A 3 -10.76 2.32 -14.54
C SER A 3 -9.94 1.27 -13.83
N PHE A 4 -9.69 1.48 -12.54
CA PHE A 4 -9.12 0.49 -11.64
C PHE A 4 -10.21 -0.10 -10.76
N GLY A 5 -10.11 -1.40 -10.48
CA GLY A 5 -11.03 -2.10 -9.59
C GLY A 5 -10.28 -2.99 -8.60
N HIS A 6 -10.98 -3.36 -7.52
CA HIS A 6 -10.51 -4.35 -6.56
C HIS A 6 -11.64 -5.33 -6.27
N PHE A 7 -11.43 -6.61 -6.60
CA PHE A 7 -12.43 -7.66 -6.41
C PHE A 7 -11.77 -8.89 -5.78
N GLN A 8 -12.31 -9.36 -4.66
CA GLN A 8 -11.82 -10.53 -3.91
C GLN A 8 -10.29 -10.58 -3.72
N GLY A 9 -9.66 -9.45 -3.39
CA GLY A 9 -8.21 -9.39 -3.16
C GLY A 9 -7.37 -9.30 -4.43
N VAL A 10 -7.99 -9.01 -5.58
CA VAL A 10 -7.30 -8.80 -6.86
C VAL A 10 -7.51 -7.37 -7.31
N HIS A 11 -6.41 -6.67 -7.60
CA HIS A 11 -6.45 -5.39 -8.32
C HIS A 11 -6.51 -5.68 -9.81
N TYR A 12 -7.37 -4.98 -10.54
CA TYR A 12 -7.40 -5.06 -11.99
C TYR A 12 -7.55 -3.68 -12.60
N GLN A 13 -7.10 -3.55 -13.84
CA GLN A 13 -7.17 -2.34 -14.62
C GLN A 13 -7.80 -2.67 -15.97
N ASN A 14 -8.75 -1.84 -16.39
CA ASN A 14 -9.36 -1.96 -17.71
C ASN A 14 -8.41 -1.48 -18.82
N LEU A 15 -8.71 -1.85 -20.07
CA LEU A 15 -8.13 -1.25 -21.28
C LEU A 15 -8.22 0.28 -21.18
N ASP A 16 -7.11 0.96 -21.47
CA ASP A 16 -6.96 2.40 -21.28
C ASP A 16 -7.33 3.20 -22.54
N ALA A 17 -7.15 2.60 -23.72
CA ALA A 17 -7.71 3.06 -25.00
C ALA A 17 -9.23 2.87 -25.05
N ILE A 18 -9.96 3.95 -25.36
CA ILE A 18 -11.42 3.96 -25.31
C ILE A 18 -12.03 3.08 -26.42
N GLU A 19 -11.38 3.04 -27.58
CA GLU A 19 -11.80 2.25 -28.74
C GLU A 19 -11.70 0.74 -28.43
N GLU A 20 -10.59 0.31 -27.84
CA GLU A 20 -10.38 -1.09 -27.46
C GLU A 20 -11.34 -1.51 -26.34
N TYR A 21 -11.55 -0.64 -25.35
CA TYR A 21 -12.54 -0.84 -24.30
C TYR A 21 -13.94 -1.05 -24.89
N GLN A 22 -14.39 -0.14 -25.76
CA GLN A 22 -15.73 -0.20 -26.36
C GLN A 22 -15.90 -1.42 -27.26
N ALA A 23 -14.87 -1.79 -28.02
CA ALA A 23 -14.89 -2.98 -28.85
C ALA A 23 -15.03 -4.26 -27.99
N ALA A 24 -14.26 -4.39 -26.92
CA ALA A 24 -14.33 -5.53 -26.00
C ALA A 24 -15.72 -5.66 -25.37
N VAL A 25 -16.27 -4.55 -24.86
CA VAL A 25 -17.62 -4.54 -24.26
C VAL A 25 -18.70 -4.81 -25.31
N GLY A 26 -18.61 -4.20 -26.49
CA GLY A 26 -19.54 -4.40 -27.60
C GLY A 26 -19.59 -5.84 -28.10
N ALA A 27 -18.47 -6.57 -28.00
CA ALA A 27 -18.39 -8.00 -28.27
C ALA A 27 -18.88 -8.90 -27.11
N GLY A 28 -19.37 -8.32 -26.00
CA GLY A 28 -19.79 -9.05 -24.80
C GLY A 28 -18.65 -9.52 -23.89
N GLY A 29 -17.42 -9.05 -24.13
CA GLY A 29 -16.24 -9.37 -23.34
C GLY A 29 -16.04 -8.45 -22.13
N LEU A 30 -15.14 -8.86 -21.24
CA LEU A 30 -14.67 -8.03 -20.13
C LEU A 30 -13.47 -7.20 -20.60
N PRO A 31 -13.50 -5.85 -20.47
CA PRO A 31 -12.43 -4.98 -20.98
C PRO A 31 -11.24 -4.91 -20.00
N ILE A 32 -10.81 -6.05 -19.45
CA ILE A 32 -9.71 -6.14 -18.47
C ILE A 32 -8.38 -6.24 -19.22
N ASN A 33 -7.46 -5.32 -18.93
CA ASN A 33 -6.12 -5.31 -19.51
C ASN A 33 -5.15 -6.16 -18.67
N ARG A 34 -5.09 -5.88 -17.37
CA ARG A 34 -4.17 -6.57 -16.46
C ARG A 34 -4.75 -6.70 -15.07
N ALA A 35 -4.27 -7.71 -14.34
CA ALA A 35 -4.64 -7.96 -12.96
C ALA A 35 -3.41 -8.34 -12.12
N LEU A 36 -3.45 -7.99 -10.84
CA LEU A 36 -2.45 -8.33 -9.84
C LEU A 36 -3.16 -8.85 -8.60
N LYS A 37 -2.85 -10.09 -8.21
CA LYS A 37 -3.21 -10.64 -6.91
C LYS A 37 -2.03 -10.38 -5.95
N PRO A 38 -2.16 -9.46 -4.98
CA PRO A 38 -1.06 -9.15 -4.09
C PRO A 38 -0.70 -10.34 -3.20
N SER A 39 0.59 -10.49 -2.94
CA SER A 39 1.10 -11.46 -1.96
C SER A 39 0.63 -11.10 -0.54
N LYS A 40 0.88 -11.99 0.44
CA LYS A 40 0.54 -11.73 1.85
C LYS A 40 1.25 -10.48 2.38
N ILE A 41 2.55 -10.34 2.07
CA ILE A 41 3.37 -9.19 2.47
C ILE A 41 2.90 -7.90 1.79
N GLN A 42 2.53 -7.93 0.51
CA GLN A 42 2.00 -6.75 -0.19
C GLN A 42 0.68 -6.27 0.40
N ARG A 43 -0.18 -7.19 0.86
CA ARG A 43 -1.42 -6.82 1.57
C ARG A 43 -1.12 -6.21 2.94
N LEU A 44 -0.14 -6.74 3.69
CA LEU A 44 0.33 -6.14 4.94
C LEU A 44 0.82 -4.71 4.71
N ILE A 45 1.77 -4.52 3.78
CA ILE A 45 2.33 -3.21 3.43
C ILE A 45 1.21 -2.22 3.06
N ARG A 46 0.24 -2.65 2.24
CA ARG A 46 -0.87 -1.80 1.83
C ARG A 46 -1.72 -1.36 3.02
N GLU A 47 -2.08 -2.28 3.91
CA GLU A 47 -2.91 -1.98 5.07
C GLU A 47 -2.17 -1.10 6.09
N PHE A 48 -0.90 -1.42 6.36
CA PHE A 48 -0.02 -0.58 7.16
C PHE A 48 0.08 0.84 6.60
N ALA A 49 0.31 0.99 5.29
CA ALA A 49 0.41 2.29 4.64
C ALA A 49 -0.90 3.08 4.71
N LEU A 50 -2.05 2.43 4.52
CA LEU A 50 -3.36 3.08 4.64
C LEU A 50 -3.62 3.58 6.06
N GLN A 51 -3.36 2.75 7.08
CA GLN A 51 -3.51 3.16 8.48
C GLN A 51 -2.50 4.26 8.87
N LEU A 52 -1.25 4.18 8.39
CA LEU A 52 -0.24 5.19 8.70
C LEU A 52 -0.64 6.56 8.15
N LYS A 53 -1.27 6.62 6.96
CA LYS A 53 -1.85 7.86 6.40
C LYS A 53 -2.98 8.45 7.24
N GLU A 54 -3.68 7.63 8.03
CA GLU A 54 -4.68 8.10 9.00
C GLU A 54 -4.02 8.64 10.29
N GLY A 55 -2.69 8.48 10.43
CA GLY A 55 -1.89 9.04 11.51
C GLY A 55 -1.48 8.04 12.59
N SER A 56 -2.05 6.83 12.59
CA SER A 56 -1.68 5.79 13.54
C SER A 56 -1.95 4.38 13.01
N VAL A 57 -1.11 3.43 13.41
CA VAL A 57 -1.23 2.02 13.08
C VAL A 57 -1.24 1.20 14.37
N ASP A 58 -2.28 0.39 14.56
CA ASP A 58 -2.31 -0.66 15.59
C ASP A 58 -1.67 -1.92 15.00
N THR A 59 -0.45 -2.23 15.45
CA THR A 59 0.30 -3.35 14.89
C THR A 59 -0.20 -4.71 15.35
N ALA A 60 -0.88 -4.81 16.51
CA ALA A 60 -1.42 -6.08 16.99
C ALA A 60 -2.53 -6.60 16.05
N ALA A 61 -3.38 -5.70 15.55
CA ALA A 61 -4.39 -6.05 14.56
C ALA A 61 -3.78 -6.62 13.27
N LEU A 62 -2.68 -6.03 12.80
CA LEU A 62 -1.94 -6.51 11.63
C LEU A 62 -1.26 -7.86 11.92
N ASP A 63 -0.64 -8.00 13.08
CA ASP A 63 0.08 -9.21 13.50
C ASP A 63 -0.87 -10.41 13.55
N MET A 64 -2.06 -10.25 14.14
CA MET A 64 -3.09 -11.29 14.15
C MET A 64 -3.56 -11.65 12.73
N LYS A 65 -3.83 -10.64 11.89
CA LYS A 65 -4.38 -10.83 10.54
C LYS A 65 -3.38 -11.44 9.57
N PHE A 66 -2.11 -11.06 9.67
CA PHE A 66 -1.05 -11.45 8.76
C PHE A 66 -0.05 -12.43 9.38
N SER A 67 -0.26 -12.89 10.62
CA SER A 67 0.60 -13.85 11.31
C SER A 67 2.09 -13.48 11.18
N VAL A 68 2.40 -12.23 11.50
CA VAL A 68 3.72 -11.58 11.39
C VAL A 68 3.96 -10.76 12.65
N ARG A 69 5.21 -10.31 12.89
CA ARG A 69 5.53 -9.29 13.88
C ARG A 69 5.85 -7.99 13.14
N THR A 70 4.87 -7.10 12.99
CA THR A 70 4.93 -5.92 12.11
C THR A 70 6.06 -4.97 12.51
N LEU A 71 6.27 -4.76 13.82
CA LEU A 71 7.36 -3.91 14.31
C LEU A 71 8.76 -4.47 13.99
N GLU A 72 8.89 -5.79 13.84
CA GLU A 72 10.14 -6.42 13.44
C GLU A 72 10.32 -6.40 11.92
N GLU A 73 9.27 -6.77 11.18
CA GLU A 73 9.22 -6.74 9.71
C GLU A 73 9.60 -5.34 9.18
N PHE A 74 9.12 -4.29 9.86
CA PHE A 74 9.36 -2.90 9.49
C PHE A 74 10.35 -2.18 10.42
N SER A 75 11.21 -2.93 11.11
CA SER A 75 12.14 -2.37 12.11
C SER A 75 13.05 -1.27 11.55
N GLU A 76 13.64 -1.47 10.38
CA GLU A 76 14.52 -0.49 9.73
C GLU A 76 13.79 0.83 9.38
N PRO A 77 12.70 0.84 8.58
CA PRO A 77 11.99 2.08 8.25
C PRO A 77 11.43 2.78 9.49
N LEU A 78 10.88 2.04 10.45
CA LEU A 78 10.36 2.60 11.71
C LEU A 78 11.48 3.28 12.51
N ALA A 79 12.65 2.65 12.64
CA ALA A 79 13.78 3.23 13.35
C ALA A 79 14.32 4.50 12.68
N ASN A 80 14.37 4.53 11.33
CA ASN A 80 14.78 5.70 10.57
C ASN A 80 13.81 6.87 10.80
N GLN A 81 12.51 6.61 10.69
CA GLN A 81 11.47 7.63 10.77
C GLN A 81 11.27 8.14 12.19
N GLN A 82 11.41 7.27 13.20
CA GLN A 82 11.42 7.68 14.61
C GLN A 82 12.61 8.60 14.91
N ARG A 83 13.83 8.22 14.47
CA ARG A 83 15.03 9.04 14.65
C ARG A 83 14.93 10.41 13.98
N ALA A 84 14.24 10.47 12.85
CA ALA A 84 13.97 11.72 12.13
C ALA A 84 12.79 12.54 12.71
N GLY A 85 12.13 12.04 13.76
CA GLY A 85 11.03 12.71 14.47
C GLY A 85 9.70 12.71 13.71
N TYR A 86 9.49 11.78 12.78
CA TYR A 86 8.24 11.66 12.02
C TYR A 86 7.19 10.82 12.73
N LEU A 87 7.60 9.87 13.56
CA LEU A 87 6.70 8.99 14.29
C LEU A 87 7.24 8.65 15.66
N GLU A 88 6.35 8.15 16.49
CA GLU A 88 6.61 7.61 17.82
C GLU A 88 6.00 6.21 17.91
N ILE A 89 6.63 5.32 18.69
CA ILE A 89 6.15 3.97 18.93
C ILE A 89 5.91 3.82 20.43
N ASP A 90 4.70 3.43 20.81
CA ASP A 90 4.29 3.14 22.18
C ASP A 90 3.63 1.76 22.23
N GLY A 91 4.35 0.76 22.75
CA GLY A 91 3.93 -0.63 22.70
C GLY A 91 3.67 -1.11 21.26
N GLU A 92 2.42 -1.47 20.97
CA GLU A 92 1.95 -1.94 19.66
C GLU A 92 1.34 -0.82 18.80
N GLN A 93 1.55 0.44 19.19
CA GLN A 93 1.01 1.59 18.47
C GLN A 93 2.13 2.38 17.81
N VAL A 94 2.07 2.52 16.48
CA VAL A 94 2.85 3.51 15.72
C VAL A 94 1.99 4.75 15.54
N ARG A 95 2.50 5.94 15.88
CA ARG A 95 1.78 7.22 15.73
C ARG A 95 2.63 8.24 15.01
N LEU A 96 2.09 8.87 13.96
CA LEU A 96 2.75 10.00 13.32
C LEU A 96 2.75 11.23 14.23
N THR A 97 3.89 11.92 14.28
CA THR A 97 3.95 13.27 14.86
C THR A 97 3.27 14.27 13.91
N ARG A 98 3.10 15.53 14.34
CA ARG A 98 2.65 16.60 13.44
C ARG A 98 3.55 16.73 12.20
N LYS A 99 4.86 16.56 12.37
CA LYS A 99 5.83 16.56 11.28
C LYS A 99 5.62 15.37 10.34
N GLY A 100 5.36 14.18 10.89
CA GLY A 100 5.04 12.97 10.13
C GLY A 100 3.77 13.10 9.30
N LEU A 101 2.70 13.62 9.88
CA LEU A 101 1.42 13.83 9.19
C LEU A 101 1.55 14.68 7.93
N LEU A 102 2.40 15.72 7.96
CA LEU A 102 2.67 16.58 6.79
C LEU A 102 3.49 15.90 5.69
N GLN A 103 4.02 14.70 5.94
CA GLN A 103 4.90 13.96 5.04
C GLN A 103 4.46 12.50 4.86
N ALA A 104 3.26 12.12 5.30
CA ALA A 104 2.85 10.72 5.41
C ALA A 104 3.11 9.90 4.13
N ASP A 105 2.81 10.47 2.96
CA ASP A 105 3.07 9.82 1.67
C ASP A 105 4.56 9.64 1.35
N SER A 106 5.41 10.61 1.72
CA SER A 106 6.86 10.58 1.50
C SER A 106 7.56 9.50 2.33
N LEU A 107 6.94 9.05 3.43
CA LEU A 107 7.49 8.04 4.35
C LEU A 107 7.25 6.60 3.86
N LEU A 108 6.24 6.38 3.01
CA LEU A 108 5.80 5.04 2.61
C LEU A 108 6.81 4.22 1.81
N PRO A 109 7.64 4.79 0.91
CA PRO A 109 8.53 3.99 0.08
C PRO A 109 9.53 3.11 0.85
N GLU A 110 9.90 3.47 2.08
CA GLU A 110 10.82 2.63 2.87
C GLU A 110 10.23 1.27 3.27
N TYR A 111 8.90 1.14 3.30
CA TYR A 111 8.19 -0.10 3.64
C TYR A 111 8.00 -1.04 2.44
N PHE A 112 8.24 -0.57 1.21
CA PHE A 112 8.03 -1.37 0.01
C PHE A 112 9.18 -2.35 -0.23
N GLU A 113 8.92 -3.40 -0.99
CA GLU A 113 9.97 -4.30 -1.46
C GLU A 113 11.06 -3.50 -2.22
N PRO A 114 12.35 -3.85 -2.07
CA PRO A 114 13.47 -3.08 -2.63
C PRO A 114 13.33 -2.73 -4.12
N GLU A 115 12.82 -3.65 -4.93
CA GLU A 115 12.55 -3.48 -6.35
C GLU A 115 11.48 -2.42 -6.66
N HIS A 116 10.61 -2.11 -5.70
CA HIS A 116 9.51 -1.15 -5.86
C HIS A 116 9.83 0.24 -5.28
N ARG A 117 10.91 0.40 -4.50
CA ARG A 117 11.27 1.67 -3.84
C ARG A 117 11.69 2.80 -4.79
N ARG A 118 12.11 2.45 -6.01
CA ARG A 118 12.64 3.42 -7.01
C ARG A 118 11.70 3.70 -8.17
N VAL A 119 10.47 3.17 -8.13
CA VAL A 119 9.48 3.43 -9.16
C VAL A 119 8.97 4.87 -8.98
N ARG A 120 9.58 5.81 -9.70
CA ARG A 120 8.96 7.11 -9.93
C ARG A 120 7.91 6.95 -11.01
N TYR A 121 6.74 7.57 -10.82
CA TYR A 121 5.74 7.71 -11.89
C TYR A 121 6.43 8.34 -13.11
N THR A 122 6.67 7.53 -14.15
CA THR A 122 6.87 8.00 -15.53
C THR A 122 5.53 8.05 -16.21
#